data_AF-A0A930FCA6-F1
#
_entry.id   AF-A0A930FCA6-F1
#
_cell.length_a   1.000
_cell.length_b   1.000
_cell.length_c   1.000
_cell.angle_alpha   90.00
_cell.angle_beta   90.00
_cell.angle_gamma   90.00
#
_symmetry.space_group_name_H-M   'P 1'
#
loop_
_entity.id
_entity.type
_entity.pdbx_description
1 polymer ?
#
loop_
_entity_poly.entity_id
_entity_poly.type
_entity_poly.pdbx_seq_one_letter_code
_entity_poly.pdbx_strand_id
1 'polypeptide(L)'
;MIFVGKAYNFINPKGIKMTKQVFQTTFAGRELIVETGQVAKQANGAVVVRYGESTVLTAAVMSKKMATGDFFPLQVNYEEKMYAAGKFPGGFMKREGRPSTDATLTARLIDRPIRPMFAEGFRNEVQVINTVLSYDENASAPMAAMFGSSLALSISDIPFDGPIAGVQVGYVDGQIIINPTQEQAERSLLELTVAGT
;
A
#
# COMPACT_ATOMS: atom_id res chain seq x y z
N MET A 1 6.58 -14.35 6.04
CA MET A 1 7.53 -13.26 6.38
C MET A 1 7.45 -13.04 7.89
N ILE A 2 8.53 -13.23 8.64
CA ILE A 2 8.52 -13.05 10.12
C ILE A 2 8.91 -11.61 10.41
N PHE A 3 8.03 -10.84 11.06
CA PHE A 3 8.30 -9.47 11.46
C PHE A 3 8.90 -9.43 12.87
N VAL A 4 9.93 -8.61 13.07
CA VAL A 4 10.42 -8.25 14.41
C VAL A 4 9.72 -6.95 14.82
N GLY A 5 8.84 -7.02 15.84
CA GLY A 5 8.05 -5.88 16.31
C GLY A 5 8.62 -5.21 17.55
N LYS A 6 8.65 -3.86 17.56
CA LYS A 6 8.83 -3.03 18.76
C LYS A 6 7.60 -2.14 18.94
N ALA A 7 6.99 -2.18 20.13
CA ALA A 7 5.91 -1.28 20.52
C ALA A 7 6.50 -0.05 21.21
N TYR A 8 6.15 1.14 20.72
CA TYR A 8 6.56 2.42 21.28
C TYR A 8 5.34 3.19 21.78
N ASN A 9 5.35 3.55 23.07
CA ASN A 9 4.29 4.36 23.68
C ASN A 9 4.65 5.83 23.59
N PHE A 10 3.78 6.65 23.00
CA PHE A 10 3.92 8.10 22.96
C PHE A 10 2.63 8.77 23.43
N ILE A 11 2.73 9.96 24.03
CA ILE A 11 1.57 10.73 24.48
C ILE A 11 1.45 11.94 23.55
N ASN A 12 0.32 12.07 22.85
CA ASN A 12 0.03 13.27 22.04
C ASN A 12 -0.18 14.48 22.99
N PRO A 13 0.08 15.73 22.58
CA PRO A 13 -0.27 16.94 23.36
C PRO A 13 -1.70 17.00 23.92
N LYS A 14 -2.64 16.18 23.43
CA LYS A 14 -3.99 15.98 24.01
C LYS A 14 -4.08 14.92 25.12
N GLY A 15 -2.98 14.37 25.61
CA GLY A 15 -2.95 13.36 26.68
C GLY A 15 -3.38 11.94 26.27
N ILE A 16 -3.65 11.71 24.98
CA ILE A 16 -4.06 10.40 24.47
C ILE A 16 -2.83 9.50 24.36
N LYS A 17 -2.88 8.32 25.01
CA LYS A 17 -1.86 7.28 24.93
C LYS A 17 -1.89 6.68 23.51
N MET A 18 -0.85 6.95 22.74
CA MET A 18 -0.69 6.48 21.37
C MET A 18 0.30 5.30 21.39
N THR A 19 -0.18 4.10 21.12
CA THR A 19 0.68 2.93 20.96
C THR A 19 1.10 2.87 19.48
N LYS A 20 2.28 3.41 19.16
CA LYS A 20 2.89 3.21 17.83
C LYS A 20 3.49 1.81 17.82
N GLN A 21 3.08 0.97 16.89
CA GLN A 21 3.73 -0.32 16.68
C GLN A 21 4.56 -0.24 15.42
N VAL A 22 5.82 -0.64 15.52
CA VAL A 22 6.76 -0.66 14.40
C VAL A 22 7.25 -2.09 14.22
N PHE A 23 7.03 -2.61 13.03
CA PHE A 23 7.48 -3.93 12.62
C PHE A 23 8.55 -3.75 11.54
N GLN A 24 9.64 -4.49 11.64
CA GLN A 24 10.76 -4.38 10.70
C GLN A 24 11.16 -5.77 10.23
N THR A 25 11.53 -5.85 8.95
CA THR A 25 12.14 -7.03 8.33
C THR A 25 13.00 -6.59 7.15
N THR A 26 13.90 -7.46 6.70
CA THR A 26 14.58 -7.29 5.41
C THR A 26 13.82 -8.09 4.35
N PHE A 27 13.53 -7.48 3.20
CA PHE A 27 12.86 -8.12 2.07
C PHE A 27 13.58 -7.77 0.77
N ALA A 28 13.95 -8.79 -0.02
CA ALA A 28 14.71 -8.63 -1.27
C ALA A 28 15.93 -7.66 -1.14
N GLY A 29 16.69 -7.82 -0.05
CA GLY A 29 17.89 -7.02 0.23
C GLY A 29 17.64 -5.60 0.73
N ARG A 30 16.39 -5.20 0.99
CA ARG A 30 16.02 -3.85 1.44
C ARG A 30 15.27 -3.90 2.77
N GLU A 31 15.33 -2.83 3.54
CA GLU A 31 14.51 -2.73 4.75
C GLU A 31 13.04 -2.52 4.40
N LEU A 32 12.17 -3.28 5.06
CA LEU A 32 10.73 -3.15 5.03
C LEU A 32 10.26 -2.85 6.45
N ILE A 33 9.74 -1.64 6.65
CA ILE A 33 9.25 -1.14 7.92
C ILE A 33 7.75 -0.90 7.79
N VAL A 34 6.99 -1.42 8.74
CA VAL A 34 5.55 -1.20 8.83
C VAL A 34 5.25 -0.50 10.14
N GLU A 35 4.55 0.62 10.07
CA GLU A 35 4.11 1.38 11.23
C GLU A 35 2.58 1.41 11.30
N THR A 36 2.02 1.21 12.48
CA THR A 36 0.58 1.36 12.73
C THR A 36 0.31 2.06 14.05
N GLY A 37 -0.90 2.61 14.20
CA GLY A 37 -1.35 3.25 15.44
C GLY A 37 -0.94 4.70 15.65
N GLN A 38 -0.29 5.34 14.67
CA GLN A 38 0.09 6.77 14.74
C GLN A 38 -0.76 7.67 13.84
N VAL A 39 -0.97 7.30 12.58
CA VAL A 39 -1.62 8.13 11.54
C VAL A 39 -2.98 7.53 11.16
N ALA A 40 -3.90 8.37 10.66
CA ALA A 40 -5.22 7.97 10.13
C ALA A 40 -6.08 7.10 11.07
N LYS A 41 -6.07 7.40 12.38
CA LYS A 41 -6.77 6.65 13.44
C LYS A 41 -8.29 6.55 13.31
N GLN A 42 -8.90 7.41 12.50
CA GLN A 42 -10.34 7.40 12.27
C GLN A 42 -10.74 6.40 11.18
N ALA A 43 -9.78 5.87 10.42
CA ALA A 43 -10.01 4.78 9.49
C ALA A 43 -10.21 3.46 10.24
N ASN A 44 -10.85 2.50 9.58
CA ASN A 44 -11.02 1.14 10.10
C ASN A 44 -9.66 0.44 10.25
N GLY A 45 -8.76 0.65 9.30
CA GLY A 45 -7.36 0.22 9.38
C GLY A 45 -6.44 1.20 8.67
N ALA A 46 -5.24 1.42 9.23
CA ALA A 46 -4.24 2.26 8.60
C ALA A 46 -2.81 1.79 8.93
N VAL A 47 -1.96 1.79 7.91
CA VAL A 47 -0.55 1.43 8.01
C VAL A 47 0.31 2.38 7.19
N VAL A 48 1.51 2.67 7.67
CA VAL A 48 2.56 3.34 6.91
C VAL A 48 3.60 2.29 6.59
N VAL A 49 3.79 1.99 5.32
CA VAL A 49 4.80 1.04 4.83
C VAL A 49 5.95 1.83 4.27
N ARG A 50 7.17 1.51 4.71
CA ARG A 50 8.42 1.99 4.13
C ARG A 50 9.18 0.81 3.56
N TYR A 51 9.51 0.86 2.28
CA TYR A 51 10.33 -0.15 1.60
C TYR A 51 11.51 0.58 0.98
N GLY A 52 12.72 0.33 1.48
CA GLY A 52 13.85 1.23 1.23
C GLY A 52 13.48 2.65 1.68
N GLU A 53 13.64 3.64 0.80
CA GLU A 53 13.23 5.02 1.08
C GLU A 53 11.79 5.34 0.61
N SER A 54 11.19 4.49 -0.23
CA SER A 54 9.79 4.62 -0.64
C SER A 54 8.85 4.46 0.55
N THR A 55 7.98 5.45 0.77
CA THR A 55 7.03 5.48 1.89
C THR A 55 5.61 5.64 1.37
N VAL A 56 4.72 4.73 1.76
CA VAL A 56 3.30 4.74 1.39
C VAL A 56 2.43 4.68 2.65
N LEU A 57 1.47 5.61 2.75
CA LEU A 57 0.39 5.54 3.72
C LEU A 57 -0.81 4.85 3.08
N THR A 58 -1.28 3.77 3.69
CA THR A 58 -2.50 3.08 3.28
C THR A 58 -3.55 3.17 4.36
N ALA A 59 -4.76 3.58 3.99
CA ALA A 59 -5.92 3.61 4.87
C ALA A 59 -7.10 2.87 4.23
N ALA A 60 -7.74 1.99 4.99
CA ALA A 60 -8.92 1.25 4.61
C ALA A 60 -10.12 1.70 5.46
N VAL A 61 -11.24 1.98 4.81
CA VAL A 61 -12.48 2.43 5.45
C VAL A 61 -13.65 1.62 4.90
N MET A 62 -14.60 1.30 5.78
CA MET A 62 -15.84 0.60 5.45
C MET A 62 -17.07 1.40 5.89
N SER A 63 -18.11 1.42 5.06
CA SER A 63 -19.40 2.00 5.44
C SER A 63 -20.08 1.17 6.54
N LYS A 64 -20.76 1.87 7.47
CA LYS A 64 -21.59 1.20 8.49
C LYS A 64 -22.89 0.63 7.93
N LYS A 65 -23.33 1.14 6.77
CA LYS A 65 -24.56 0.72 6.10
C LYS A 65 -24.20 -0.10 4.87
N MET A 66 -24.91 -1.20 4.68
CA MET A 66 -24.85 -1.98 3.46
C MET A 66 -25.28 -1.11 2.26
N ALA A 67 -24.59 -1.25 1.13
CA ALA A 67 -24.97 -0.55 -0.09
C ALA A 67 -26.31 -1.08 -0.62
N THR A 68 -27.08 -0.20 -1.25
CA THR A 68 -28.37 -0.55 -1.86
C THR A 68 -28.22 -1.34 -3.17
N GLY A 69 -27.00 -1.36 -3.75
CA GLY A 69 -26.72 -2.03 -5.01
C GLY A 69 -26.56 -3.55 -4.88
N ASP A 70 -26.68 -4.24 -6.02
CA ASP A 70 -26.51 -5.69 -6.11
C ASP A 70 -25.06 -6.16 -6.27
N PHE A 71 -24.10 -5.25 -6.14
CA PHE A 71 -22.67 -5.51 -6.27
C PHE A 71 -21.89 -5.05 -5.04
N PHE A 72 -20.71 -5.62 -4.84
CA PHE A 72 -19.77 -5.21 -3.80
C PHE A 72 -19.02 -3.94 -4.23
N PRO A 73 -19.26 -2.78 -3.58
CA PRO A 73 -18.62 -1.52 -3.93
C PRO A 73 -17.24 -1.44 -3.26
N LEU A 74 -16.24 -1.97 -3.95
CA LEU A 74 -14.82 -1.81 -3.59
C LEU A 74 -14.17 -0.77 -4.51
N GLN A 75 -13.59 0.26 -3.89
CA GLN A 75 -12.78 1.26 -4.57
C GLN A 75 -11.35 1.27 -4.01
N VAL A 76 -10.39 1.06 -4.89
CA VAL A 76 -8.97 1.26 -4.59
C VAL A 76 -8.49 2.53 -5.28
N ASN A 77 -7.91 3.45 -4.52
CA ASN A 77 -7.25 4.63 -5.03
C ASN A 77 -5.76 4.54 -4.73
N TYR A 78 -4.94 4.90 -5.71
CA TYR A 78 -3.51 5.07 -5.55
C TYR A 78 -3.16 6.48 -6.01
N GLU A 79 -2.55 7.25 -5.10
CA GLU A 79 -2.23 8.66 -5.29
C GLU A 79 -0.75 8.88 -5.09
N GLU A 80 -0.10 9.34 -6.16
CA GLU A 80 1.29 9.76 -6.11
C GLU A 80 1.37 11.26 -5.89
N LYS A 81 1.97 11.64 -4.76
CA LYS A 81 2.16 13.04 -4.44
C LYS A 81 3.43 13.55 -5.11
N MET A 82 3.36 14.68 -5.82
CA MET A 82 4.54 15.24 -6.52
C MET A 82 5.66 15.60 -5.53
N TYR A 83 5.30 15.96 -4.30
CA TYR A 83 6.26 16.20 -3.23
C TYR A 83 7.05 14.94 -2.86
N ALA A 84 6.52 13.74 -3.10
CA ALA A 84 7.19 12.48 -2.79
C ALA A 84 8.51 12.33 -3.57
N ALA A 85 8.58 12.93 -4.76
CA ALA A 85 9.78 13.00 -5.60
C ALA A 85 10.50 14.37 -5.49
N GLY A 86 10.14 15.21 -4.51
CA GLY A 86 10.69 16.57 -4.36
C GLY A 86 10.32 17.54 -5.47
N LYS A 87 9.27 17.24 -6.26
CA LYS A 87 8.85 18.04 -7.41
C LYS A 87 7.63 18.90 -7.07
N PHE A 88 7.54 20.06 -7.70
CA PHE A 88 6.34 20.89 -7.65
C PHE A 88 5.34 20.43 -8.73
N PRO A 89 4.02 20.37 -8.44
CA PRO A 89 3.03 20.03 -9.44
C PRO A 89 3.10 21.00 -10.63
N GLY A 90 3.30 20.45 -11.83
CA GLY A 90 3.27 21.23 -13.07
C GLY A 90 1.86 21.72 -13.42
N GLY A 91 1.76 22.82 -14.18
CA GLY A 91 0.49 23.38 -14.67
C GLY A 91 0.00 24.62 -13.92
N PHE A 92 -1.00 25.31 -14.50
CA PHE A 92 -1.47 26.62 -14.03
C PHE A 92 -2.01 26.60 -12.59
N MET A 93 -2.68 25.52 -12.20
CA MET A 93 -3.31 25.39 -10.88
C MET A 93 -2.35 24.94 -9.77
N LYS A 94 -1.11 24.50 -10.11
CA LYS A 94 -0.08 23.99 -9.17
C LYS A 94 -0.62 23.00 -8.13
N ARG A 95 -1.60 22.18 -8.52
CA ARG A 95 -2.25 21.16 -7.70
C ARG A 95 -2.27 19.86 -8.47
N GLU A 96 -2.12 18.75 -7.76
CA GLU A 96 -2.36 17.43 -8.32
C GLU A 96 -3.81 17.35 -8.78
N GLY A 97 -3.98 16.91 -10.02
CA GLY A 97 -5.28 16.83 -10.68
C GLY A 97 -5.84 15.42 -10.64
N ARG A 98 -6.29 14.95 -11.81
CA ARG A 98 -6.79 13.59 -11.97
C ARG A 98 -5.67 12.56 -11.78
N PRO A 99 -6.00 11.34 -11.30
CA PRO A 99 -5.04 10.24 -11.25
C PRO A 99 -4.37 10.03 -12.62
N SER A 100 -3.08 9.74 -12.61
CA SER A 100 -2.35 9.37 -13.82
C SER A 100 -2.78 7.98 -14.31
N THR A 101 -2.44 7.67 -15.56
CA THR A 101 -2.65 6.32 -16.11
C THR A 101 -1.94 5.27 -15.26
N ASP A 102 -0.70 5.56 -14.86
CA ASP A 102 0.09 4.66 -14.02
C ASP A 102 -0.55 4.45 -12.64
N ALA A 103 -1.01 5.53 -12.00
CA ALA A 103 -1.71 5.44 -10.73
C ALA A 103 -3.00 4.61 -10.82
N THR A 104 -3.72 4.73 -11.94
CA THR A 104 -4.93 3.94 -12.22
C THR A 104 -4.61 2.47 -12.46
N LEU A 105 -3.52 2.16 -13.17
CA LEU A 105 -3.05 0.79 -13.40
C LEU A 105 -2.60 0.14 -12.10
N THR A 106 -1.87 0.87 -11.25
CA THR A 106 -1.45 0.41 -9.92
C THR A 106 -2.63 0.18 -9.00
N ALA A 107 -3.63 1.08 -9.00
CA ALA A 107 -4.86 0.85 -8.25
C ALA A 107 -5.57 -0.45 -8.69
N ARG A 108 -5.63 -0.70 -10.00
CA ARG A 108 -6.21 -1.95 -10.55
C ARG A 108 -5.37 -3.18 -10.23
N LEU A 109 -4.04 -3.06 -10.22
CA LEU A 109 -3.12 -4.12 -9.81
C LEU A 109 -3.39 -4.57 -8.37
N ILE A 110 -3.70 -3.63 -7.47
CA ILE A 110 -4.03 -3.89 -6.06
C ILE A 110 -5.46 -4.42 -5.91
N ASP A 111 -6.43 -3.86 -6.65
CA ASP A 111 -7.85 -4.26 -6.57
C ASP A 111 -8.08 -5.74 -6.95
N ARG A 112 -7.41 -6.21 -8.00
CA ARG A 112 -7.55 -7.57 -8.53
C ARG A 112 -7.34 -8.68 -7.48
N PRO A 113 -6.22 -8.69 -6.72
CA PRO A 113 -5.98 -9.72 -5.72
C PRO A 113 -6.80 -9.55 -4.44
N ILE A 114 -7.18 -8.34 -4.03
CA ILE A 114 -7.96 -8.16 -2.78
C ILE A 114 -9.46 -8.43 -2.97
N ARG A 115 -10.03 -8.13 -4.14
CA ARG A 115 -11.47 -8.27 -4.42
C ARG A 115 -12.04 -9.67 -4.14
N PRO A 116 -11.39 -10.79 -4.54
CA PRO A 116 -11.92 -12.12 -4.26
C PRO A 116 -11.77 -12.54 -2.79
N MET A 117 -11.02 -11.80 -1.98
CA MET A 117 -10.75 -12.15 -0.57
C MET A 117 -11.82 -11.63 0.39
N PHE A 118 -12.83 -10.91 -0.09
CA PHE A 118 -13.95 -10.47 0.73
C PHE A 118 -15.03 -11.55 0.82
N ALA A 119 -15.68 -11.66 1.97
CA ALA A 119 -16.70 -12.66 2.22
C ALA A 119 -17.85 -12.59 1.19
N GLU A 120 -18.39 -13.74 0.80
CA GLU A 120 -19.51 -13.81 -0.14
C GLU A 120 -20.75 -13.08 0.43
N GLY A 121 -21.42 -12.29 -0.41
CA GLY A 121 -22.58 -11.50 0.00
C GLY A 121 -22.26 -10.23 0.81
N PHE A 122 -20.98 -9.94 1.07
CA PHE A 122 -20.56 -8.69 1.68
C PHE A 122 -20.77 -7.51 0.71
N ARG A 123 -21.55 -6.51 1.14
CA ARG A 123 -22.00 -5.39 0.30
C ARG A 123 -21.79 -4.02 0.95
N ASN A 124 -20.99 -3.95 2.01
CA ASN A 124 -20.61 -2.65 2.56
C ASN A 124 -19.62 -1.98 1.60
N GLU A 125 -19.70 -0.67 1.47
CA GLU A 125 -18.75 0.07 0.65
C GLU A 125 -17.40 0.05 1.35
N VAL A 126 -16.37 -0.39 0.63
CA VAL A 126 -14.99 -0.43 1.10
C VAL A 126 -14.15 0.47 0.21
N GLN A 127 -13.41 1.37 0.85
CA GLN A 127 -12.46 2.23 0.17
C GLN A 127 -11.06 2.01 0.74
N VAL A 128 -10.10 1.75 -0.15
CA VAL A 128 -8.69 1.65 0.19
C VAL A 128 -7.95 2.78 -0.52
N ILE A 129 -7.34 3.67 0.24
CA ILE A 129 -6.57 4.80 -0.28
C ILE A 129 -5.09 4.56 0.02
N ASN A 130 -4.29 4.50 -1.04
CA ASN A 130 -2.84 4.43 -0.99
C ASN A 130 -2.27 5.78 -1.38
N THR A 131 -1.51 6.41 -0.50
CA THR A 131 -0.87 7.71 -0.76
C THR A 131 0.64 7.55 -0.65
N VAL A 132 1.34 7.79 -1.75
CA VAL A 132 2.81 7.79 -1.78
C VAL A 132 3.31 9.10 -1.18
N LEU A 133 4.02 8.98 -0.07
CA LEU A 133 4.58 10.11 0.70
C LEU A 133 6.05 10.37 0.32
N SER A 134 6.78 9.33 -0.07
CA SER A 134 8.16 9.41 -0.54
C SER A 134 8.37 8.35 -1.62
N TYR A 135 9.14 8.70 -2.65
CA TYR A 135 9.41 7.84 -3.80
C TYR A 135 10.92 7.63 -3.95
N ASP A 136 11.30 6.36 -4.04
CA ASP A 136 12.64 5.87 -4.36
C ASP A 136 12.55 5.01 -5.62
N GLU A 137 13.31 5.37 -6.64
CA GLU A 137 13.34 4.69 -7.94
C GLU A 137 13.84 3.24 -7.85
N ASN A 138 14.60 2.92 -6.80
CA ASN A 138 15.13 1.57 -6.56
C ASN A 138 14.22 0.73 -5.67
N ALA A 139 13.13 1.30 -5.15
CA ALA A 139 12.21 0.64 -4.25
C ALA A 139 10.75 0.88 -4.66
N SER A 140 10.14 -0.14 -5.27
CA SER A 140 8.78 -0.08 -5.83
C SER A 140 7.71 0.38 -4.84
N ALA A 141 7.19 1.60 -5.05
CA ALA A 141 6.04 2.13 -4.33
C ALA A 141 4.74 1.34 -4.59
N PRO A 142 4.45 0.84 -5.81
CA PRO A 142 3.30 -0.04 -6.06
C PRO A 142 3.32 -1.32 -5.22
N MET A 143 4.49 -1.95 -5.04
CA MET A 143 4.64 -3.13 -4.19
C MET A 143 4.37 -2.79 -2.72
N ALA A 144 4.93 -1.68 -2.22
CA ALA A 144 4.69 -1.19 -0.87
C ALA A 144 3.20 -0.85 -0.62
N ALA A 145 2.51 -0.28 -1.62
CA ALA A 145 1.08 0.02 -1.57
C ALA A 145 0.20 -1.22 -1.55
N MET A 146 0.52 -2.24 -2.35
CA MET A 146 -0.18 -3.53 -2.33
C MET A 146 -0.02 -4.19 -0.97
N PHE A 147 1.20 -4.24 -0.45
CA PHE A 147 1.48 -4.79 0.87
C PHE A 147 0.77 -4.00 1.98
N GLY A 148 0.80 -2.66 1.91
CA GLY A 148 0.09 -1.77 2.81
C GLY A 148 -1.42 -1.95 2.77
N SER A 149 -2.00 -2.16 1.58
CA SER A 149 -3.44 -2.43 1.41
C SER A 149 -3.84 -3.73 2.08
N SER A 150 -3.05 -4.79 1.89
CA SER A 150 -3.29 -6.05 2.59
C SER A 150 -3.26 -5.88 4.10
N LEU A 151 -2.23 -5.23 4.63
CA LEU A 151 -2.08 -5.09 6.07
C LEU A 151 -3.16 -4.18 6.67
N ALA A 152 -3.48 -3.07 6.01
CA ALA A 152 -4.54 -2.16 6.44
C ALA A 152 -5.90 -2.89 6.54
N LEU A 153 -6.22 -3.74 5.56
CA LEU A 153 -7.43 -4.56 5.60
C LEU A 153 -7.34 -5.63 6.70
N SER A 154 -6.22 -6.32 6.85
CA SER A 154 -6.04 -7.37 7.86
C SER A 154 -6.10 -6.88 9.31
N ILE A 155 -5.66 -5.64 9.60
CA ILE A 155 -5.75 -5.06 10.95
C ILE A 155 -7.09 -4.35 11.21
N SER A 156 -7.94 -4.22 10.18
CA SER A 156 -9.24 -3.57 10.29
C SER A 156 -10.32 -4.53 10.79
N ASP A 157 -11.49 -3.99 11.10
CA ASP A 157 -12.72 -4.74 11.40
C ASP A 157 -13.50 -5.18 10.15
N ILE A 158 -12.90 -5.03 8.95
CA ILE A 158 -13.51 -5.39 7.67
C ILE A 158 -13.33 -6.89 7.43
N PRO A 159 -14.37 -7.65 7.03
CA PRO A 159 -14.28 -9.08 6.79
C PRO A 159 -13.48 -9.39 5.51
N PHE A 160 -12.18 -9.59 5.69
CA PHE A 160 -11.19 -9.83 4.64
C PHE A 160 -10.35 -11.08 4.98
N ASP A 161 -10.36 -12.07 4.08
CA ASP A 161 -9.73 -13.39 4.28
C ASP A 161 -8.27 -13.43 3.82
N GLY A 162 -7.56 -12.30 3.91
CA GLY A 162 -6.13 -12.20 3.59
C GLY A 162 -5.22 -12.73 4.71
N PRO A 163 -3.93 -12.37 4.71
CA PRO A 163 -3.29 -11.32 3.90
C PRO A 163 -2.97 -11.75 2.47
N ILE A 164 -2.76 -10.77 1.59
CA ILE A 164 -2.14 -10.95 0.29
C ILE A 164 -0.71 -10.38 0.32
N ALA A 165 0.18 -10.97 -0.45
CA ALA A 165 1.50 -10.45 -0.75
C ALA A 165 1.71 -10.43 -2.26
N GLY A 166 2.59 -9.56 -2.72
CA GLY A 166 3.01 -9.62 -4.11
C GLY A 166 4.38 -9.03 -4.32
N VAL A 167 4.97 -9.43 -5.44
CA VAL A 167 6.35 -9.14 -5.81
C VAL A 167 6.45 -8.79 -7.28
N GLN A 168 7.42 -7.96 -7.61
CA GLN A 168 7.85 -7.75 -8.99
C GLN A 168 9.00 -8.72 -9.29
N VAL A 169 8.95 -9.36 -10.44
CA VAL A 169 9.91 -10.38 -10.86
C VAL A 169 10.54 -9.93 -12.17
N GLY A 170 11.86 -9.77 -12.14
CA GLY A 170 12.72 -9.52 -13.29
C GLY A 170 13.53 -10.75 -13.67
N TYR A 171 14.09 -10.73 -14.88
CA TYR A 171 15.01 -11.75 -15.39
C TYR A 171 16.20 -11.07 -16.07
N VAL A 172 17.35 -11.07 -15.40
CA VAL A 172 18.59 -10.37 -15.82
C VAL A 172 19.74 -11.37 -15.81
N ASP A 173 20.55 -11.41 -16.87
CA ASP A 173 21.75 -12.26 -16.99
C ASP A 173 21.50 -13.75 -16.65
N GLY A 174 20.33 -14.27 -17.03
CA GLY A 174 19.95 -15.66 -16.77
C GLY A 174 19.43 -15.94 -15.36
N GLN A 175 19.22 -14.91 -14.53
CA GLN A 175 18.78 -15.03 -13.14
C GLN A 175 17.46 -14.31 -12.89
N ILE A 176 16.61 -14.91 -12.06
CA ILE A 176 15.38 -14.28 -11.57
C ILE A 176 15.74 -13.33 -10.43
N ILE A 177 15.30 -12.07 -10.54
CA ILE A 177 15.48 -11.04 -9.53
C ILE A 177 14.12 -10.64 -8.95
N ILE A 178 14.00 -10.64 -7.63
CA ILE A 178 12.80 -10.17 -6.93
C ILE A 178 12.97 -8.70 -6.57
N ASN A 179 11.96 -7.90 -6.91
CA ASN A 179 11.93 -6.45 -6.77
C ASN A 179 13.21 -5.80 -7.33
N PRO A 180 13.42 -5.90 -8.66
CA PRO A 180 14.60 -5.36 -9.31
C PRO A 180 14.74 -3.85 -9.06
N THR A 181 15.97 -3.35 -9.03
CA THR A 181 16.24 -1.90 -9.11
C THR A 181 15.85 -1.35 -10.47
N GLN A 182 15.82 -0.02 -10.63
CA GLN A 182 15.54 0.60 -11.93
C GLN A 182 16.52 0.11 -13.00
N GLU A 183 17.82 0.14 -12.71
CA GLU A 183 18.86 -0.34 -13.64
C GLU A 183 18.70 -1.81 -14.02
N GLN A 184 18.26 -2.65 -13.08
CA GLN A 184 18.00 -4.07 -13.32
C GLN A 184 16.73 -4.27 -14.15
N ALA A 185 15.68 -3.49 -13.89
CA ALA A 185 14.43 -3.53 -14.64
C ALA A 185 14.66 -3.14 -16.12
N GLU A 186 15.49 -2.14 -16.39
CA GLU A 186 15.84 -1.73 -17.76
C GLU A 186 16.60 -2.80 -18.55
N ARG A 187 17.37 -3.67 -17.87
CA ARG A 187 18.09 -4.80 -18.47
C ARG A 187 17.30 -6.11 -18.45
N SER A 188 16.13 -6.10 -17.82
CA SER A 188 15.33 -7.29 -17.61
C SER A 188 14.63 -7.73 -18.89
N LEU A 189 14.67 -9.03 -19.17
CA LEU A 189 13.89 -9.64 -20.26
C LEU A 189 12.47 -10.01 -19.83
N LEU A 190 12.14 -9.83 -18.55
CA LEU A 190 10.85 -10.15 -17.96
C LEU A 190 10.39 -9.01 -17.06
N GLU A 191 9.14 -8.58 -17.22
CA GLU A 191 8.47 -7.71 -16.27
C GLU A 191 7.17 -8.39 -15.84
N LEU A 192 7.20 -9.01 -14.66
CA LEU A 192 6.06 -9.75 -14.14
C LEU A 192 5.74 -9.29 -12.72
N THR A 193 4.49 -8.91 -12.48
CA THR A 193 3.99 -8.69 -11.11
C THR A 193 3.08 -9.83 -10.71
N VAL A 194 3.40 -10.47 -9.60
CA VAL A 194 2.63 -11.59 -9.04
C VAL A 194 2.08 -11.17 -7.69
N ALA A 195 0.79 -11.42 -7.45
CA ALA A 195 0.14 -11.26 -6.17
C ALA A 195 -0.58 -12.56 -5.81
N GLY A 196 -0.52 -12.95 -4.54
CA GLY A 196 -1.12 -14.17 -4.01
C GLY A 196 -1.30 -14.11 -2.49
N THR A 197 -1.86 -15.16 -1.93
CA THR A 197 -2.07 -15.35 -0.48
C THR A 197 -0.99 -16.22 0.15
#